data_AF-A0A7W9UJI8-F1
#
_entry.id   AF-A0A7W9UJI8-F1
#
_cell.length_a   1.000
_cell.length_b   1.000
_cell.length_c   1.000
_cell.angle_alpha   90.00
_cell.angle_beta   90.00
_cell.angle_gamma   90.00
#
_symmetry.space_group_name_H-M   'P 1'
#
loop_
_entity.id
_entity.type
_entity.pdbx_description
1 polymer ?
#
loop_
_entity_poly.entity_id
_entity_poly.type
_entity_poly.pdbx_seq_one_letter_code
_entity_poly.pdbx_strand_id
1 'polypeptide(L)'
;MPFVELFVPKGSLDQDRREQIGGRLVSEVMLAEGAPDTEAARSISWLVVNEIDAWFVGGRQLPAGEKPKYVVRVGVPAGSMNDAKREDIVRRVTRVLADADDEPSRFTQAASAWVHINEIPEGNWGARGEIVRIEDIVALVSAG
;
A
#
# COMPACT_ATOMS: atom_id res chain seq x y z
N MET A 1 -2.84 -3.44 10.87
CA MET A 1 -1.86 -4.44 10.37
C MET A 1 -2.01 -4.55 8.86
N PRO A 2 -1.75 -3.48 8.09
CA PRO A 2 -1.79 -3.56 6.64
C PRO A 2 -0.60 -4.37 6.12
N PHE A 3 -0.87 -5.20 5.12
CA PHE A 3 0.17 -5.74 4.24
C PHE A 3 0.04 -5.02 2.89
N VAL A 4 1.03 -4.19 2.56
CA VAL A 4 1.03 -3.38 1.35
C VAL A 4 1.96 -4.00 0.32
N GLU A 5 1.48 -4.09 -0.91
CA GLU A 5 2.28 -4.49 -2.06
C GLU A 5 2.30 -3.34 -3.06
N LEU A 6 3.48 -2.91 -3.47
CA LEU A 6 3.68 -1.95 -4.56
C LEU A 6 4.19 -2.69 -5.79
N PHE A 7 3.48 -2.60 -6.90
CA PHE A 7 3.91 -3.11 -8.20
C PHE A 7 4.26 -1.94 -9.12
N VAL A 8 5.43 -2.04 -9.76
CA VAL A 8 5.96 -1.00 -10.65
C VAL A 8 6.78 -1.66 -11.78
N PRO A 9 6.84 -1.10 -13.00
CA PRO A 9 7.75 -1.60 -14.02
C PRO A 9 9.20 -1.54 -13.53
N LYS A 10 9.96 -2.60 -13.81
CA LYS A 10 11.35 -2.72 -13.36
C LYS A 10 12.23 -1.59 -13.89
N GLY A 11 13.09 -1.07 -13.03
CA GLY A 11 14.00 0.03 -13.35
C GLY A 11 13.33 1.41 -13.35
N SER A 12 12.06 1.52 -12.91
CA SER A 12 11.37 2.82 -12.81
C SER A 12 11.64 3.57 -11.51
N LEU A 13 12.08 2.86 -10.46
CA LEU A 13 12.41 3.45 -9.17
C LEU A 13 13.93 3.51 -9.04
N ASP A 14 14.46 4.72 -8.90
CA ASP A 14 15.80 4.91 -8.35
C ASP A 14 15.79 4.70 -6.83
N GLN A 15 16.98 4.75 -6.23
CA GLN A 15 17.13 4.53 -4.79
C GLN A 15 16.34 5.55 -3.96
N ASP A 16 16.38 6.82 -4.35
CA ASP A 16 15.74 7.91 -3.62
C ASP A 16 14.21 7.77 -3.62
N ARG A 17 13.61 7.48 -4.78
CA ARG A 17 12.16 7.21 -4.87
C ARG A 17 11.76 5.95 -4.11
N ARG A 18 12.61 4.92 -4.17
CA ARG A 18 12.35 3.68 -3.42
C ARG A 18 12.34 3.93 -1.91
N GLU A 19 13.24 4.76 -1.39
CA GLU A 19 13.28 5.15 0.01
C GLU A 19 12.10 6.05 0.39
N GLN A 20 11.77 7.04 -0.46
CA GLN A 20 10.67 7.96 -0.21
C GLN A 20 9.31 7.24 -0.19
N ILE A 21 9.05 6.38 -1.17
CA ILE A 21 7.81 5.59 -1.22
C ILE A 21 7.85 4.53 -0.11
N GLY A 22 8.97 3.81 0.01
CA GLY A 22 9.16 2.73 0.97
C GLY A 22 8.95 3.16 2.41
N GLY A 23 9.52 4.30 2.80
CA GLY A 23 9.45 4.84 4.14
C GLY A 23 8.11 5.50 4.51
N ARG A 24 7.27 5.84 3.52
CA ARG A 24 6.01 6.59 3.77
C ARG A 24 4.75 5.79 3.50
N LEU A 25 4.78 4.88 2.52
CA LEU A 25 3.54 4.28 2.00
C LEU A 25 2.82 3.45 3.07
N VAL A 26 3.55 2.58 3.79
CA VAL A 26 2.95 1.75 4.84
C VAL A 26 2.48 2.58 6.04
N SER A 27 3.25 3.60 6.45
CA SER A 27 2.87 4.48 7.57
C SER A 27 1.62 5.30 7.25
N GLU A 28 1.49 5.80 6.03
CA GLU A 28 0.31 6.56 5.62
C GLU A 28 -0.93 5.66 5.54
N VAL A 29 -0.79 4.40 5.13
CA VAL A 29 -1.88 3.42 5.20
C VAL A 29 -2.27 3.15 6.66
N MET A 30 -1.30 2.91 7.56
CA MET A 30 -1.59 2.72 8.99
C MET A 30 -2.40 3.88 9.58
N LEU A 31 -2.00 5.12 9.28
CA LEU A 31 -2.72 6.33 9.72
C LEU A 31 -4.16 6.36 9.16
N ALA A 32 -4.34 6.00 7.89
CA ALA A 32 -5.66 5.95 7.25
C ALA A 32 -6.60 4.92 7.89
N GLU A 33 -6.06 3.77 8.30
CA GLU A 33 -6.81 2.73 9.00
C GLU A 33 -7.21 3.13 10.43
N GLY A 34 -6.62 4.20 10.95
CA GLY A 34 -6.74 4.61 12.35
C GLY A 34 -5.90 3.75 13.30
N ALA A 35 -4.86 3.08 12.79
CA ALA A 35 -3.92 2.38 13.65
C ALA A 35 -3.07 3.39 14.43
N PRO A 36 -2.77 3.14 15.72
CA PRO A 36 -1.88 3.99 16.47
C PRO A 36 -0.45 3.87 15.92
N ASP A 37 0.31 4.96 15.96
CA ASP A 37 1.68 4.99 15.44
C ASP A 37 2.70 4.52 16.50
N THR A 38 2.52 3.30 17.00
CA THR A 38 3.37 2.66 18.02
C THR A 38 4.38 1.70 17.39
N GLU A 39 5.46 1.37 18.10
CA GLU A 39 6.45 0.39 17.65
C GLU A 39 5.79 -0.98 17.37
N ALA A 40 4.85 -1.40 18.22
CA ALA A 40 4.08 -2.62 18.03
C ALA A 40 3.28 -2.59 16.71
N ALA A 41 2.53 -1.52 16.45
CA ALA A 41 1.75 -1.39 15.21
C ALA A 41 2.65 -1.35 13.96
N ARG A 42 3.80 -0.67 14.03
CA ARG A 42 4.77 -0.62 12.92
C ARG A 42 5.39 -2.00 12.65
N SER A 43 5.72 -2.76 13.70
CA SER A 43 6.39 -4.06 13.56
C SER A 43 5.59 -5.10 12.77
N ILE A 44 4.26 -4.97 12.74
CA ILE A 44 3.33 -5.89 12.05
C ILE A 44 2.79 -5.31 10.73
N SER A 45 3.19 -4.10 10.36
CA SER A 45 2.68 -3.41 9.16
C SER A 45 3.77 -3.33 8.12
N TRP A 46 3.58 -3.99 6.98
CA TRP A 46 4.67 -4.24 6.04
C TRP A 46 4.38 -3.67 4.65
N LEU A 47 5.46 -3.40 3.92
CA LEU A 47 5.45 -3.08 2.50
C LEU A 47 6.44 -3.99 1.77
N VAL A 48 6.01 -4.56 0.66
CA VAL A 48 6.89 -5.19 -0.32
C VAL A 48 6.81 -4.45 -1.65
N VAL A 49 7.96 -4.25 -2.29
CA VAL A 49 8.07 -3.60 -3.60
C VAL A 49 8.41 -4.66 -4.65
N ASN A 50 7.54 -4.79 -5.65
CA ASN A 50 7.61 -5.73 -6.74
C ASN A 50 7.92 -4.98 -8.04
N GLU A 51 9.13 -5.20 -8.57
CA GLU A 51 9.53 -4.71 -9.88
C GLU A 51 9.18 -5.73 -10.97
N ILE A 52 8.38 -5.29 -11.94
CA ILE A 52 7.75 -6.16 -12.94
C ILE A 52 8.48 -6.03 -14.28
N ASP A 53 8.97 -7.15 -14.80
CA ASP A 53 9.71 -7.19 -16.07
C ASP A 53 8.80 -6.90 -17.30
N ALA A 54 7.51 -7.26 -17.22
CA ALA A 54 6.58 -7.16 -18.34
C ALA A 54 5.30 -6.42 -17.93
N TRP A 55 5.15 -5.18 -18.40
CA TRP A 55 4.00 -4.33 -18.10
C TRP A 55 3.31 -3.93 -19.40
N PHE A 56 2.00 -4.19 -19.52
CA PHE A 56 1.22 -3.87 -20.70
C PHE A 56 0.05 -2.94 -20.37
N VAL A 57 -0.24 -1.99 -21.27
CA VAL A 57 -1.34 -1.03 -21.16
C VAL A 57 -2.12 -1.06 -22.47
N GLY A 58 -3.42 -1.37 -22.41
CA GLY A 58 -4.25 -1.47 -23.62
C GLY A 58 -3.72 -2.50 -24.63
N GLY A 59 -3.08 -3.59 -24.16
CA GLY A 59 -2.50 -4.63 -25.01
C GLY A 59 -1.13 -4.30 -25.60
N ARG A 60 -0.48 -3.19 -25.22
CA ARG A 60 0.86 -2.81 -25.68
C ARG A 60 1.84 -2.75 -24.54
N GLN A 61 3.07 -3.22 -24.77
CA GLN A 61 4.14 -3.12 -23.79
C GLN A 61 4.38 -1.64 -23.44
N LEU A 62 4.47 -1.33 -22.14
CA LEU A 62 4.87 -0.02 -21.67
C LEU A 62 6.35 0.19 -22.06
N PRO A 63 6.69 1.21 -22.85
CA PRO A 63 8.07 1.43 -23.28
C PRO A 63 8.98 1.73 -22.09
N ALA A 64 10.25 1.30 -22.19
CA ALA A 64 11.26 1.71 -21.23
C ALA A 64 11.42 3.23 -21.26
N GLY A 65 11.52 3.85 -20.08
CA GLY A 65 11.65 5.30 -19.93
C GLY A 65 10.34 6.09 -19.99
N GLU A 66 9.19 5.43 -20.27
CA GLU A 66 7.89 6.07 -20.02
C GLU A 66 7.64 6.24 -18.52
N LYS A 67 6.77 7.20 -18.17
CA LYS A 67 6.37 7.44 -16.79
C LYS A 67 5.77 6.17 -16.19
N PRO A 68 6.23 5.73 -15.01
CA PRO A 68 5.79 4.47 -14.43
C PRO A 68 4.30 4.47 -14.12
N LYS A 69 3.70 3.30 -14.25
CA LYS A 69 2.37 3.01 -13.70
C LYS A 69 2.52 2.22 -12.43
N TYR A 70 1.60 2.43 -11.51
CA TYR A 70 1.64 1.78 -10.21
C TYR A 70 0.38 0.97 -9.96
N VAL A 71 0.54 -0.17 -9.30
CA VAL A 71 -0.57 -0.84 -8.62
C VAL A 71 -0.16 -0.98 -7.17
N VAL A 72 -0.97 -0.46 -6.26
CA VAL A 72 -0.82 -0.65 -4.82
C VAL A 72 -1.93 -1.55 -4.34
N ARG A 73 -1.59 -2.68 -3.72
CA ARG A 73 -2.56 -3.54 -3.04
C ARG A 73 -2.39 -3.38 -1.55
N VAL A 74 -3.50 -3.17 -0.86
CA VAL A 74 -3.55 -3.01 0.59
C VAL A 74 -4.39 -4.15 1.13
N GLY A 75 -3.73 -5.15 1.72
CA GLY A 75 -4.37 -6.26 2.42
C GLY A 75 -4.65 -5.88 3.87
N VAL A 76 -5.90 -6.01 4.29
CA VAL A 76 -6.36 -5.63 5.64
C VAL A 76 -7.29 -6.71 6.19
N PRO A 77 -7.39 -6.90 7.52
CA PRO A 77 -8.41 -7.76 8.10
C PRO A 77 -9.82 -7.22 7.83
N ALA A 78 -10.75 -8.08 7.38
CA ALA A 78 -12.14 -7.70 7.20
C ALA A 78 -12.75 -7.18 8.51
N GLY A 79 -13.65 -6.19 8.40
CA GLY A 79 -14.27 -5.55 9.56
C GLY A 79 -13.45 -4.40 10.17
N SER A 80 -12.21 -4.18 9.74
CA SER A 80 -11.40 -3.02 10.14
C SER A 80 -11.73 -1.74 9.35
N MET A 81 -12.42 -1.87 8.21
CA MET A 81 -12.66 -0.81 7.23
C MET A 81 -14.10 -0.29 7.22
N ASN A 82 -14.22 1.01 6.97
CA ASN A 82 -15.45 1.68 6.55
C ASN A 82 -15.16 2.55 5.32
N ASP A 83 -16.18 3.13 4.70
CA ASP A 83 -16.02 3.85 3.43
C ASP A 83 -15.08 5.05 3.56
N ALA A 84 -15.15 5.79 4.67
CA ALA A 84 -14.24 6.89 4.94
C ALA A 84 -12.77 6.45 5.02
N LYS A 85 -12.48 5.33 5.69
CA LYS A 85 -11.11 4.76 5.72
C LYS A 85 -10.66 4.31 4.34
N ARG A 86 -11.53 3.66 3.56
CA ARG A 86 -11.22 3.22 2.20
C ARG A 86 -10.86 4.41 1.30
N GLU A 87 -11.67 5.48 1.35
CA GLU A 87 -11.39 6.73 0.64
C GLU A 87 -10.05 7.36 1.11
N ASP A 88 -9.81 7.38 2.42
CA ASP A 88 -8.59 7.97 2.97
C ASP A 88 -7.32 7.20 2.56
N ILE A 89 -7.38 5.87 2.54
CA ILE A 89 -6.30 5.00 2.02
C ILE A 89 -6.00 5.37 0.56
N VAL A 90 -7.02 5.38 -0.31
CA VAL A 90 -6.82 5.70 -1.74
C VAL A 90 -6.18 7.06 -1.92
N ARG A 91 -6.67 8.08 -1.18
CA ARG A 91 -6.17 9.45 -1.23
C ARG A 91 -4.71 9.55 -0.78
N ARG A 92 -4.35 8.93 0.35
CA ARG A 92 -2.99 8.99 0.90
C ARG A 92 -1.98 8.21 0.08
N VAL A 93 -2.34 7.00 -0.35
CA VAL A 93 -1.49 6.18 -1.24
C VAL A 93 -1.20 6.97 -2.52
N THR A 94 -2.23 7.52 -3.15
CA THR A 94 -2.07 8.33 -4.37
C THR A 94 -1.16 9.53 -4.13
N ARG A 95 -1.31 10.22 -2.99
CA ARG A 95 -0.45 11.35 -2.62
C ARG A 95 1.02 10.93 -2.42
N VAL A 96 1.28 9.82 -1.73
CA VAL A 96 2.67 9.34 -1.54
C VAL A 96 3.36 9.08 -2.86
N LEU A 97 2.66 8.46 -3.82
CA LEU A 97 3.21 8.22 -5.15
C LEU A 97 3.40 9.52 -5.94
N ALA A 98 2.46 10.47 -5.83
CA ALA A 98 2.55 11.77 -6.48
C ALA A 98 3.73 12.59 -5.94
N ASP A 99 3.93 12.62 -4.62
CA ASP A 99 5.03 13.33 -3.97
C ASP A 99 6.42 12.78 -4.37
N ALA A 100 6.48 11.54 -4.86
CA ALA A 100 7.70 10.86 -5.29
C ALA A 100 7.95 10.91 -6.82
N ASP A 101 7.04 11.51 -7.58
CA ASP A 101 7.14 11.62 -9.03
C ASP A 101 7.56 13.03 -9.45
N ASP A 102 8.28 13.15 -10.56
CA ASP A 102 8.65 14.47 -11.10
C ASP A 102 7.45 15.26 -11.63
N GLU A 103 6.33 14.56 -11.92
CA GLU A 103 5.09 15.17 -12.39
C GLU A 103 3.89 14.75 -11.51
N PRO A 104 3.77 15.29 -10.28
CA PRO A 104 2.73 14.88 -9.33
C PRO A 104 1.29 15.03 -9.85
N SER A 105 1.05 16.00 -10.73
CA SER A 105 -0.27 16.28 -11.30
C SER A 105 -0.85 15.13 -12.13
N ARG A 106 -0.04 14.19 -12.61
CA ARG A 106 -0.53 13.05 -13.40
C ARG A 106 -1.33 12.03 -12.57
N PHE A 107 -1.23 12.08 -11.24
CA PHE A 107 -1.93 11.14 -10.35
C PHE A 107 -3.40 11.49 -10.13
N THR A 108 -3.85 12.66 -10.58
CA THR A 108 -5.28 13.01 -10.68
C THR A 108 -5.87 12.64 -12.04
N GLN A 109 -5.05 12.20 -12.99
CA GLN A 109 -5.47 11.72 -14.31
C GLN A 109 -5.71 10.21 -14.29
N ALA A 110 -6.59 9.74 -15.16
CA ALA A 110 -6.83 8.31 -15.30
C ALA A 110 -5.53 7.57 -15.69
N ALA A 111 -5.29 6.41 -15.06
CA ALA A 111 -4.25 5.43 -15.42
C ALA A 111 -2.79 5.68 -14.97
N SER A 112 -2.54 6.52 -13.96
CA SER A 112 -1.21 6.65 -13.33
C SER A 112 -0.97 5.66 -12.18
N ALA A 113 -1.98 5.42 -11.35
CA ALA A 113 -1.92 4.46 -10.26
C ALA A 113 -3.29 3.82 -10.02
N TRP A 114 -3.28 2.55 -9.62
CA TRP A 114 -4.46 1.87 -9.07
C TRP A 114 -4.19 1.50 -7.61
N VAL A 115 -5.22 1.65 -6.77
CA VAL A 115 -5.18 1.26 -5.36
C VAL A 115 -6.28 0.22 -5.15
N HIS A 116 -5.91 -1.00 -4.80
CA HIS A 116 -6.84 -2.08 -4.48
C HIS A 116 -6.82 -2.31 -2.98
N ILE A 117 -7.99 -2.26 -2.35
CA ILE A 117 -8.16 -2.59 -0.94
C ILE A 117 -8.77 -3.99 -0.88
N ASN A 118 -8.04 -4.91 -0.28
CA ASN A 118 -8.42 -6.32 -0.15
C ASN A 118 -8.71 -6.62 1.32
N GLU A 119 -9.99 -6.71 1.67
CA GLU A 119 -10.42 -7.14 2.99
C GLU A 119 -10.40 -8.67 3.08
N ILE A 120 -9.44 -9.19 3.83
CA ILE A 120 -9.24 -10.62 4.03
C ILE A 120 -10.27 -11.10 5.06
N PRO A 121 -11.16 -12.07 4.71
CA PRO A 121 -12.19 -12.55 5.62
C PRO A 121 -11.65 -13.00 6.97
N GLU A 122 -12.42 -12.75 8.02
CA GLU A 122 -12.08 -13.16 9.38
C GLU A 122 -11.79 -14.67 9.43
N GLY A 123 -10.62 -15.05 9.97
CA GLY A 123 -10.15 -16.44 9.97
C GLY A 123 -9.18 -16.81 8.84
N ASN A 124 -8.99 -15.93 7.85
CA ASN A 124 -8.05 -16.14 6.74
C ASN A 124 -6.77 -15.30 6.86
N TRP A 125 -6.57 -14.62 7.99
CA TRP A 125 -5.35 -13.90 8.31
C TRP A 125 -4.56 -14.65 9.39
N GLY A 126 -3.30 -14.99 9.12
CA GLY A 126 -2.47 -15.76 10.02
C GLY A 126 -1.12 -15.11 10.27
N ALA A 127 -0.62 -15.22 11.51
CA ALA A 127 0.72 -14.81 11.91
C ALA A 127 1.18 -15.67 13.09
N ARG A 128 2.50 -15.79 13.27
CA ARG A 128 3.11 -16.59 14.36
C ARG A 128 2.61 -18.05 14.45
N GLY A 129 2.15 -18.62 13.34
CA GLY A 129 1.60 -19.99 13.29
C GLY A 129 0.14 -20.12 13.73
N GLU A 130 -0.57 -19.01 13.99
CA GLU A 130 -1.97 -19.01 14.43
C GLU A 130 -2.83 -18.10 13.53
N ILE A 131 -4.15 -18.30 13.60
CA ILE A 131 -5.11 -17.35 13.02
C ILE A 131 -5.19 -16.14 13.93
N VAL A 132 -4.98 -14.96 13.36
CA VAL A 132 -5.07 -13.69 14.07
C VAL A 132 -6.46 -13.12 13.85
N ARG A 133 -7.18 -12.89 14.96
CA ARG A 133 -8.50 -12.26 14.95
C ARG A 133 -8.38 -10.75 15.06
N ILE A 134 -9.40 -10.02 14.62
CA ILE A 134 -9.38 -8.56 14.73
C ILE A 134 -9.20 -8.08 16.18
N GLU A 135 -9.77 -8.81 17.15
CA GLU A 135 -9.64 -8.55 18.58
C GLU A 135 -8.19 -8.69 19.06
N ASP A 136 -7.45 -9.68 18.58
CA ASP A 136 -6.02 -9.88 18.90
C ASP A 136 -5.18 -8.70 18.40
N ILE A 137 -5.52 -8.17 17.21
CA ILE A 137 -4.85 -7.02 16.60
C ILE A 137 -5.10 -5.78 17.45
N VAL A 138 -6.36 -5.51 17.82
CA VAL A 138 -6.70 -4.36 18.67
C VAL A 138 -5.97 -4.46 20.01
N ALA A 139 -6.00 -5.62 20.66
CA ALA A 139 -5.32 -5.83 21.93
C ALA A 139 -3.82 -5.57 21.83
N LEU A 140 -3.16 -6.07 20.78
CA LEU A 140 -1.72 -5.87 20.55
C LEU A 140 -1.37 -4.39 20.34
N VAL A 141 -2.13 -3.66 19.52
CA VAL A 141 -1.79 -2.28 19.17
C VAL A 141 -2.21 -1.26 20.22
N SER A 142 -3.16 -1.60 21.10
CA SER A 142 -3.60 -0.76 22.23
C SER A 142 -2.81 -0.99 23.52
N ALA A 143 -1.96 -2.02 23.59
CA ALA A 143 -1.17 -2.35 24.78
C ALA A 143 0.15 -1.57 24.91
N GLY A 144 0.49 -0.71 23.94
CA GLY A 144 1.67 0.17 23.94
C GLY A 144 1.29 1.63 23.78
#